data_AF-A0A7S0J712-F1
#
_entry.id   AF-A0A7S0J712-F1
#
_cell.length_a   1.000
_cell.length_b   1.000
_cell.length_c   1.000
_cell.angle_alpha   90.00
_cell.angle_beta   90.00
_cell.angle_gamma   90.00
#
_symmetry.space_group_name_H-M   'P 1'
#
loop_
_entity.id
_entity.type
_entity.pdbx_description
1 polymer ?
#
loop_
_entity_poly.entity_id
_entity_poly.type
_entity_poly.pdbx_seq_one_letter_code
_entity_poly.pdbx_strand_id
1 'polypeptide(L)'
;LGWPTYAMLVVPTVFDLVATLLMLIGLMYTRASVWVLLRGGGMVSVALLRHFCLDDSLTPSMWVGVFLVASALVLVGLSPKWTDIEAGDSQAAASLLGTALTLLGTFVQGVQYTYEEKVMCGEVSFPPWLLIGAEGVTGTLLCSLLLYPAFYLLPGPDHGSLESPLNTLHQLIDSPPCLLLALAFCVLVCVLHAFNVLVTYLVSSVWHAVLDTF
;
A
#
# COMPACT_ATOMS: atom_id res chain seq x y z
N LEU A 1 8.11 -20.54 -18.29
CA LEU A 1 7.11 -20.48 -17.19
C LEU A 1 5.77 -20.94 -17.75
N GLY A 2 5.03 -21.79 -17.02
CA GLY A 2 3.65 -22.11 -17.41
C GLY A 2 2.69 -20.98 -17.05
N TRP A 3 1.53 -20.91 -17.71
CA TRP A 3 0.42 -20.02 -17.35
C TRP A 3 0.08 -19.97 -15.83
N PRO A 4 0.04 -21.09 -15.08
CA PRO A 4 -0.25 -21.04 -13.64
C PRO A 4 0.82 -20.31 -12.82
N THR A 5 2.07 -20.34 -13.28
CA THR A 5 3.20 -19.66 -12.64
C THR A 5 3.10 -18.14 -12.77
N TYR A 6 2.63 -17.65 -13.93
CA TYR A 6 2.40 -16.22 -14.14
C TYR A 6 1.22 -15.71 -13.31
N ALA A 7 0.16 -16.51 -13.20
CA ALA A 7 -1.00 -16.16 -12.36
C ALA A 7 -0.62 -15.95 -10.88
N MET A 8 0.31 -16.73 -10.33
CA MET A 8 0.84 -16.54 -8.97
C MET A 8 1.56 -15.20 -8.79
N LEU A 9 2.20 -14.68 -9.84
CA LEU A 9 2.92 -13.40 -9.82
C LEU A 9 1.98 -12.19 -9.97
N VAL A 10 0.76 -12.38 -10.50
CA VAL A 10 -0.24 -11.31 -10.67
C VAL A 10 -1.00 -11.02 -9.38
N VAL A 11 -1.20 -12.05 -8.55
CA VAL A 11 -1.91 -11.95 -7.27
C VAL A 11 -1.36 -10.83 -6.34
N PRO A 12 -0.05 -10.72 -6.06
CA PRO A 12 0.47 -9.68 -5.19
C PRO A 12 0.20 -8.28 -5.75
N THR A 13 0.29 -8.10 -7.07
CA THR A 13 0.00 -6.81 -7.73
C THR A 13 -1.45 -6.37 -7.55
N VAL A 14 -2.41 -7.31 -7.58
CA VAL A 14 -3.82 -6.99 -7.35
C VAL A 14 -4.03 -6.55 -5.90
N PHE A 15 -3.40 -7.22 -4.94
CA PHE A 15 -3.47 -6.83 -3.53
C PHE A 15 -2.80 -5.46 -3.28
N ASP A 16 -1.65 -5.20 -3.87
CA ASP A 16 -0.95 -3.91 -3.80
C ASP A 16 -1.83 -2.76 -4.33
N LEU A 17 -2.46 -2.95 -5.49
CA LEU A 17 -3.39 -1.96 -6.05
C LEU A 17 -4.60 -1.73 -5.16
N VAL A 18 -5.23 -2.79 -4.64
CA VAL A 18 -6.39 -2.67 -3.75
C VAL A 18 -6.00 -1.98 -2.44
N ALA A 19 -4.85 -2.33 -1.84
CA ALA A 19 -4.33 -1.70 -0.64
C ALA A 19 -4.08 -0.21 -0.87
N THR A 20 -3.37 0.14 -1.95
CA THR A 20 -3.08 1.51 -2.34
C THR A 20 -4.36 2.31 -2.57
N LEU A 21 -5.35 1.77 -3.27
CA LEU A 21 -6.64 2.43 -3.48
C LEU A 21 -7.39 2.70 -2.18
N LEU A 22 -7.49 1.70 -1.30
CA LEU A 22 -8.14 1.85 0.00
C LEU A 22 -7.46 2.94 0.84
N MET A 23 -6.12 2.97 0.83
CA MET A 23 -5.33 3.97 1.54
C MET A 23 -5.47 5.37 0.93
N LEU A 24 -5.50 5.50 -0.40
CA LEU A 24 -5.71 6.77 -1.09
C LEU A 24 -7.10 7.33 -0.84
N ILE A 25 -8.15 6.49 -0.90
CA ILE A 25 -9.51 6.91 -0.53
C ILE A 25 -9.55 7.29 0.95
N GLY A 26 -8.88 6.53 1.82
CA GLY A 26 -8.75 6.86 3.25
C GLY A 26 -8.12 8.24 3.49
N LEU A 27 -7.08 8.58 2.73
CA LEU A 27 -6.39 9.88 2.78
C LEU A 27 -7.31 11.05 2.40
N MET A 28 -8.28 10.85 1.51
CA MET A 28 -9.23 11.91 1.12
C MET A 28 -10.19 12.31 2.25
N TYR A 29 -10.42 11.41 3.20
CA TYR A 29 -11.35 11.64 4.33
C TYR A 29 -10.65 11.89 5.66
N THR A 30 -9.34 11.70 5.75
CA THR A 30 -8.58 11.88 6.99
C THR A 30 -7.44 12.88 6.85
N ARG A 31 -6.92 13.37 7.97
CA ARG A 31 -5.76 14.27 7.97
C ARG A 31 -4.50 13.49 7.59
N ALA A 32 -3.64 14.09 6.76
CA ALA A 32 -2.40 13.47 6.29
C ALA A 32 -1.51 12.95 7.44
N SER A 33 -1.45 13.65 8.58
CA SER A 33 -0.70 13.19 9.76
C SER A 33 -1.25 11.90 10.36
N VAL A 34 -2.57 11.78 10.48
CA VAL A 34 -3.24 10.58 10.98
C VAL A 34 -3.03 9.44 9.98
N TRP A 35 -3.15 9.72 8.68
CA TRP A 35 -2.93 8.74 7.62
C TRP A 35 -1.53 8.11 7.68
N VAL A 36 -0.47 8.92 7.77
CA VAL A 36 0.91 8.41 7.88
C VAL A 36 1.10 7.56 9.13
N LEU A 37 0.52 7.97 10.27
CA LEU A 37 0.62 7.20 11.51
C LEU A 37 -0.12 5.85 11.44
N LEU A 38 -1.27 5.80 10.74
CA LEU A 38 -2.01 4.55 10.54
C LEU A 38 -1.29 3.56 9.64
N ARG A 39 -0.41 4.01 8.75
CA ARG A 39 0.41 3.13 7.91
C ARG A 39 1.32 2.21 8.70
N GLY A 40 1.71 2.59 9.92
CA GLY A 40 2.37 1.69 10.87
C GLY A 40 1.56 0.45 11.26
N GLY A 41 0.26 0.43 10.96
CA GLY A 41 -0.61 -0.74 11.03
C GLY A 41 -0.20 -1.90 10.12
N GLY A 42 0.54 -1.62 9.05
CA GLY A 42 1.09 -2.66 8.18
C GLY A 42 1.98 -3.62 8.96
N MET A 43 2.85 -3.10 9.84
CA MET A 43 3.73 -3.92 10.68
C MET A 43 2.96 -4.90 11.58
N VAL A 44 1.87 -4.45 12.21
CA VAL A 44 1.03 -5.31 13.07
C VAL A 44 0.33 -6.37 12.23
N SER A 45 -0.21 -5.99 11.07
CA SER A 45 -0.90 -6.90 10.17
C SER A 45 0.03 -8.00 9.65
N VAL A 46 1.25 -7.64 9.23
CA VAL A 46 2.28 -8.58 8.78
C VAL A 46 2.73 -9.49 9.91
N ALA A 47 2.98 -8.96 11.11
CA ALA A 47 3.40 -9.78 12.25
C ALA A 47 2.35 -10.86 12.61
N LEU A 48 1.06 -10.49 12.60
CA LEU A 48 -0.04 -11.43 12.83
C LEU A 48 -0.16 -12.46 11.70
N LEU A 49 -0.20 -12.00 10.45
CA LEU A 49 -0.37 -12.89 9.28
C LEU A 49 0.80 -13.84 9.13
N ARG A 50 2.03 -13.40 9.38
CA ARG A 50 3.21 -14.26 9.36
C ARG A 50 3.15 -15.36 10.43
N HIS A 51 2.70 -15.01 11.63
CA HIS A 51 2.53 -16.00 12.70
C HIS A 51 1.47 -17.05 12.35
N PHE A 52 0.35 -16.66 11.73
CA PHE A 52 -0.74 -17.57 11.37
C PHE A 52 -0.54 -18.33 10.03
N CYS A 53 0.14 -17.75 9.04
CA CYS A 53 0.22 -18.30 7.68
C CYS A 53 1.56 -18.96 7.34
N LEU A 54 2.64 -18.61 8.03
CA LEU A 54 3.98 -19.19 7.84
C LEU A 54 4.44 -20.03 9.05
N ASP A 55 3.61 -20.16 10.10
CA ASP A 55 3.91 -20.86 11.35
C ASP A 55 5.25 -20.46 12.00
N ASP A 56 5.74 -19.26 11.70
CA ASP A 56 7.04 -18.83 12.21
C ASP A 56 6.92 -18.26 13.63
N SER A 57 7.88 -18.65 14.46
CA SER A 57 7.97 -18.25 15.86
C SER A 57 8.68 -16.91 16.00
N LEU A 58 7.90 -15.83 15.99
CA LEU A 58 8.40 -14.50 16.35
C LEU A 58 9.00 -14.53 17.77
N THR A 59 10.18 -13.92 17.93
CA THR A 59 10.82 -13.88 19.24
C THR A 59 9.95 -13.12 20.26
N PRO A 60 9.95 -13.51 21.54
CA PRO A 60 9.12 -12.85 22.57
C PRO A 60 9.38 -11.33 22.70
N SER A 61 10.60 -10.88 22.40
CA SER A 61 10.95 -9.44 22.37
C SER A 61 10.28 -8.68 21.22
N MET A 62 10.06 -9.31 20.07
CA MET A 62 9.39 -8.67 18.94
C MET A 62 7.90 -8.45 19.23
N TRP A 63 7.26 -9.37 19.95
CA TRP A 63 5.88 -9.23 20.38
C TRP A 63 5.64 -7.98 21.23
N VAL A 64 6.58 -7.61 22.11
CA VAL A 64 6.49 -6.37 22.90
C VAL A 64 6.40 -5.14 21.97
N GLY A 65 7.21 -5.11 20.91
CA GLY A 65 7.16 -4.06 19.89
C GLY A 65 5.81 -4.03 19.16
N VAL A 66 5.32 -5.19 18.74
CA VAL A 66 4.01 -5.31 18.06
C VAL A 66 2.87 -4.82 18.94
N PHE A 67 2.86 -5.17 20.24
CA PHE A 67 1.85 -4.67 21.18
C PHE A 67 1.93 -3.17 21.39
N LEU A 68 3.14 -2.62 21.46
CA LEU A 68 3.35 -1.17 21.59
C LEU A 68 2.80 -0.44 20.36
N VAL A 69 3.13 -0.89 19.15
CA VAL A 69 2.60 -0.30 17.91
C VAL A 69 1.07 -0.47 17.83
N ALA A 70 0.53 -1.64 18.18
CA ALA A 70 -0.91 -1.87 18.22
C ALA A 70 -1.65 -0.90 19.15
N SER A 71 -1.10 -0.65 20.35
CA SER A 71 -1.67 0.34 21.28
C SER A 71 -1.61 1.76 20.74
N ALA A 72 -0.52 2.14 20.06
CA ALA A 72 -0.41 3.44 19.40
C ALA A 72 -1.45 3.60 18.29
N LEU A 73 -1.69 2.55 17.50
CA LEU A 73 -2.71 2.56 16.44
C LEU A 73 -4.13 2.70 16.97
N VAL A 74 -4.44 2.08 18.12
CA VAL A 74 -5.74 2.27 18.79
C VAL A 74 -5.91 3.74 19.20
N LEU A 75 -4.88 4.37 19.76
CA LEU A 75 -4.93 5.78 20.13
C LEU A 75 -5.10 6.70 18.91
N VAL A 76 -4.35 6.45 17.83
CA VAL A 76 -4.45 7.21 16.58
C VAL A 76 -5.80 7.00 15.91
N GLY A 77 -6.32 5.76 15.87
CA GLY A 77 -7.61 5.43 15.28
C GLY A 77 -8.80 6.07 16.01
N LEU A 78 -8.66 6.32 17.32
CA LEU A 78 -9.66 7.03 18.13
C LEU A 78 -9.53 8.55 18.07
N SER A 79 -8.43 9.09 17.54
CA SER A 79 -8.17 10.53 17.54
C SER A 79 -9.29 11.36 16.90
N PRO A 80 -9.95 10.96 15.79
CA PRO A 80 -11.01 11.75 15.19
C PRO A 80 -12.17 12.04 16.14
N LYS A 81 -12.50 11.09 17.03
CA LYS A 81 -13.57 11.29 18.03
C LYS A 81 -13.26 12.37 19.05
N TRP A 82 -11.98 12.67 19.27
CA TRP A 82 -11.51 13.58 20.33
C TRP A 82 -11.21 14.96 19.76
N THR A 83 -10.72 15.02 18.53
CA THR A 83 -10.37 16.28 17.87
C THR A 83 -11.53 16.91 17.12
N ASP A 84 -12.48 16.11 16.64
CA ASP A 84 -13.57 16.60 15.80
C ASP A 84 -14.85 16.85 16.62
N ILE A 85 -14.73 16.96 17.96
CA ILE A 85 -15.83 17.23 18.90
C ILE A 85 -16.59 18.52 18.53
N GLU A 86 -15.89 19.50 17.97
CA GLU A 86 -16.47 20.79 17.55
C GLU A 86 -16.96 20.80 16.09
N ALA A 87 -16.66 19.78 15.28
CA ALA A 87 -16.85 19.79 13.82
C ALA A 87 -18.19 19.17 13.34
N GLY A 88 -19.06 18.73 14.26
CA GLY A 88 -20.34 18.10 13.94
C GLY A 88 -20.24 16.62 13.56
N ASP A 89 -21.32 15.88 13.80
CA ASP A 89 -21.36 14.41 13.72
C ASP A 89 -21.01 13.84 12.33
N SER A 90 -21.34 14.58 11.27
CA SER A 90 -21.04 14.17 9.88
C SER A 90 -19.54 14.20 9.55
N GLN A 91 -18.78 15.16 10.10
CA GLN A 91 -17.35 15.27 9.84
C GLN A 91 -16.58 14.17 10.58
N ALA A 92 -16.96 13.89 11.83
CA ALA A 92 -16.38 12.82 12.62
C ALA A 92 -16.63 11.44 12.00
N ALA A 93 -17.82 11.21 11.43
CA ALA A 93 -18.14 9.98 10.71
C ALA A 93 -17.29 9.80 9.43
N ALA A 94 -17.06 10.88 8.67
CA ALA A 94 -16.19 10.85 7.49
C ALA A 94 -14.73 10.57 7.87
N SER A 95 -14.20 11.27 8.88
CA SER A 95 -12.86 11.01 9.41
C SER A 95 -12.70 9.55 9.87
N LEU A 96 -13.71 9.01 10.56
CA LEU A 96 -13.73 7.61 11.04
C LEU A 96 -13.73 6.60 9.89
N LEU A 97 -14.48 6.89 8.82
CA LEU A 97 -14.48 6.09 7.61
C LEU A 97 -13.10 6.10 6.94
N GLY A 98 -12.44 7.27 6.90
CA GLY A 98 -11.06 7.40 6.41
C GLY A 98 -10.05 6.57 7.22
N THR A 99 -10.14 6.59 8.55
CA THR A 99 -9.32 5.73 9.44
C THR A 99 -9.59 4.24 9.18
N ALA A 100 -10.85 3.83 9.07
CA ALA A 100 -11.22 2.44 8.82
C ALA A 100 -10.73 1.92 7.47
N LEU A 101 -10.88 2.71 6.41
CA LEU A 101 -10.38 2.37 5.06
C LEU A 101 -8.85 2.26 5.04
N THR A 102 -8.16 3.17 5.73
CA THR A 102 -6.69 3.13 5.82
C THR A 102 -6.22 1.87 6.54
N LEU A 103 -6.84 1.52 7.68
CA LEU A 103 -6.52 0.29 8.41
C LEU A 103 -6.80 -0.97 7.57
N LEU A 104 -7.92 -0.99 6.84
CA LEU A 104 -8.21 -2.09 5.92
C LEU A 104 -7.15 -2.20 4.81
N GLY A 105 -6.72 -1.07 4.25
CA GLY A 105 -5.65 -1.02 3.26
C GLY A 105 -4.33 -1.59 3.80
N THR A 106 -3.93 -1.19 5.01
CA THR A 106 -2.71 -1.75 5.66
C THR A 106 -2.81 -3.24 5.95
N PHE A 107 -4.01 -3.76 6.19
CA PHE A 107 -4.22 -5.20 6.34
C PHE A 107 -4.03 -5.93 5.02
N VAL A 108 -4.60 -5.42 3.92
CA VAL A 108 -4.41 -5.98 2.56
C VAL A 108 -2.95 -5.92 2.14
N GLN A 109 -2.25 -4.83 2.44
CA GLN A 109 -0.80 -4.70 2.22
C GLN A 109 -0.03 -5.78 3.02
N GLY A 110 -0.44 -6.05 4.26
CA GLY A 110 0.15 -7.13 5.05
C GLY A 110 -0.05 -8.53 4.43
N VAL A 111 -1.19 -8.77 3.79
CA VAL A 111 -1.46 -10.01 3.03
C VAL A 111 -0.51 -10.12 1.83
N GLN A 112 -0.30 -9.05 1.08
CA GLN A 112 0.66 -9.00 -0.02
C GLN A 112 2.07 -9.37 0.46
N TYR A 113 2.61 -8.68 1.47
CA TYR A 113 3.99 -8.94 1.94
C TYR A 113 4.18 -10.38 2.45
N THR A 114 3.17 -10.92 3.14
CA THR A 114 3.19 -12.32 3.61
C THR A 114 3.14 -13.31 2.44
N TYR A 115 2.35 -12.99 1.41
CA TYR A 115 2.27 -13.79 0.19
C TYR A 115 3.59 -13.76 -0.58
N GLU A 116 4.20 -12.59 -0.77
CA GLU A 116 5.50 -12.43 -1.43
C GLU A 116 6.60 -13.22 -0.71
N GLU A 117 6.68 -13.13 0.63
CA GLU A 117 7.63 -13.93 1.41
C GLU A 117 7.40 -15.43 1.20
N LYS A 118 6.14 -15.87 1.21
CA LYS A 118 5.78 -17.28 0.97
C LYS A 118 6.14 -17.74 -0.45
N VAL A 119 5.98 -16.88 -1.44
CA VAL A 119 6.30 -17.18 -2.85
C VAL A 119 7.81 -17.14 -3.11
N MET A 120 8.57 -16.28 -2.43
CA MET A 120 10.02 -16.22 -2.58
C MET A 120 10.75 -17.32 -1.80
N CYS A 121 10.32 -17.59 -0.57
CA CYS A 121 11.00 -18.49 0.37
C CYS A 121 10.31 -19.86 0.52
N GLY A 122 9.13 -20.06 -0.07
CA GLY A 122 8.39 -21.31 -0.03
C GLY A 122 8.75 -22.28 -1.15
N GLU A 123 7.82 -23.19 -1.46
CA GLU A 123 8.03 -24.34 -2.36
C GLU A 123 8.36 -23.95 -3.81
N VAL A 124 7.89 -22.79 -4.26
CA VAL A 124 8.12 -22.28 -5.62
C VAL A 124 9.07 -21.10 -5.53
N SER A 125 10.36 -21.34 -5.27
CA SER A 125 11.33 -20.27 -5.01
C SER A 125 11.56 -19.37 -6.24
N PHE A 126 10.82 -18.27 -6.33
CA PHE A 126 11.00 -17.28 -7.39
C PHE A 126 12.12 -16.30 -7.05
N PRO A 127 12.97 -15.93 -8.02
CA PRO A 127 13.97 -14.90 -7.80
C PRO A 127 13.29 -13.52 -7.62
N PRO A 128 13.73 -12.70 -6.66
CA PRO A 128 13.09 -11.42 -6.32
C PRO A 128 13.02 -10.46 -7.51
N TRP A 129 14.05 -10.45 -8.37
CA TRP A 129 14.09 -9.62 -9.58
C TRP A 129 12.98 -9.95 -10.59
N LEU A 130 12.58 -11.23 -10.67
CA LEU A 130 11.48 -11.64 -11.56
C LEU A 130 10.13 -11.23 -10.98
N LEU A 131 9.96 -11.33 -9.66
CA LEU A 131 8.76 -10.88 -8.95
C LEU A 131 8.53 -9.38 -9.18
N ILE A 132 9.54 -8.55 -8.91
CA ILE A 132 9.47 -7.08 -9.09
C ILE A 132 9.14 -6.73 -10.55
N GLY A 133 9.79 -7.38 -11.52
CA GLY A 133 9.54 -7.13 -12.93
C GLY A 133 8.12 -7.52 -13.37
N ALA A 134 7.62 -8.66 -12.90
CA ALA A 134 6.27 -9.13 -13.19
C ALA A 134 5.21 -8.22 -12.56
N GLU A 135 5.42 -7.78 -11.32
CA GLU A 135 4.55 -6.84 -10.62
C GLU A 135 4.53 -5.47 -11.30
N GLY A 136 5.68 -4.91 -11.65
CA GLY A 136 5.77 -3.61 -12.31
C GLY A 136 5.05 -3.60 -13.67
N VAL A 137 5.24 -4.65 -14.49
CA VAL A 137 4.57 -4.78 -15.78
C VAL A 137 3.06 -4.98 -15.60
N THR A 138 2.66 -5.89 -14.71
CA THR A 138 1.24 -6.18 -14.47
C THR A 138 0.53 -4.98 -13.86
N GLY A 139 1.17 -4.27 -12.93
CA GLY A 139 0.64 -3.09 -12.27
C GLY A 139 0.48 -1.95 -13.25
N THR A 140 1.45 -1.72 -14.13
CA THR A 140 1.34 -0.73 -15.21
C THR A 140 0.18 -1.06 -16.15
N LEU A 141 -0.02 -2.33 -16.50
CA LEU A 141 -1.14 -2.77 -17.34
C LEU A 141 -2.49 -2.58 -16.64
N LEU A 142 -2.61 -2.98 -15.38
CA LEU A 142 -3.84 -2.81 -14.60
C LEU A 142 -4.16 -1.34 -14.38
N CYS A 143 -3.18 -0.50 -14.04
CA CYS A 143 -3.37 0.94 -13.90
C CYS A 143 -3.83 1.57 -15.22
N SER A 144 -3.15 1.30 -16.33
CA SER A 144 -3.46 1.92 -17.63
C SER A 144 -4.77 1.42 -18.25
N LEU A 145 -5.11 0.14 -18.11
CA LEU A 145 -6.28 -0.47 -18.77
C LEU A 145 -7.53 -0.53 -17.90
N LEU A 146 -7.39 -0.54 -16.57
CA LEU A 146 -8.52 -0.66 -15.64
C LEU A 146 -8.73 0.63 -14.84
N LEU A 147 -7.67 1.10 -14.18
CA LEU A 147 -7.78 2.16 -13.17
C LEU A 147 -8.01 3.54 -13.79
N TYR A 148 -7.19 3.92 -14.77
CA TYR A 148 -7.32 5.19 -15.50
C TYR A 148 -8.68 5.32 -16.20
N PRO A 149 -9.18 4.31 -16.94
CA PRO A 149 -10.53 4.36 -17.49
C PRO A 149 -11.63 4.45 -16.43
N ALA A 150 -11.49 3.75 -15.30
CA ALA A 150 -12.45 3.83 -14.21
C ALA A 150 -12.51 5.24 -13.60
N PHE A 151 -11.37 5.90 -13.36
CA PHE A 151 -11.33 7.26 -12.83
C PHE A 151 -11.80 8.32 -13.83
N TYR A 152 -11.63 8.08 -15.12
CA TYR A 152 -12.18 8.95 -16.15
C TYR A 152 -13.72 8.94 -16.17
N LEU A 153 -14.33 7.78 -15.92
CA LEU A 153 -15.80 7.62 -15.90
C LEU A 153 -16.44 8.13 -14.60
N LEU A 154 -15.68 8.22 -13.52
CA LEU A 154 -16.17 8.72 -12.24
C LEU A 154 -16.31 10.25 -12.28
N PRO A 155 -17.46 10.82 -11.87
CA PRO A 155 -17.64 12.26 -11.88
C PRO A 155 -16.74 12.92 -10.84
N GLY A 156 -16.06 13.99 -11.25
CA GLY A 156 -15.10 14.67 -10.39
C GLY A 156 -14.83 16.12 -10.79
N PRO A 157 -13.96 16.80 -10.03
CA PRO A 157 -13.71 18.23 -10.18
C PRO A 157 -12.89 18.58 -11.44
N ASP A 158 -12.23 17.61 -12.07
CA ASP A 158 -11.38 17.83 -13.24
C ASP A 158 -12.15 17.55 -14.54
N HIS A 159 -12.71 18.60 -15.15
CA HIS A 159 -13.45 18.54 -16.42
C HIS A 159 -14.63 17.55 -16.43
N GLY A 160 -15.25 17.30 -15.27
CA GLY A 160 -16.36 16.36 -15.12
C GLY A 160 -15.94 14.92 -14.84
N SER A 161 -14.63 14.65 -14.76
CA SER A 161 -14.03 13.37 -14.39
C SER A 161 -13.22 13.51 -13.10
N LEU A 162 -12.94 12.40 -12.43
CA LEU A 162 -12.06 12.38 -11.25
C LEU A 162 -10.60 12.60 -11.66
N GLU A 163 -10.19 12.00 -12.78
CA GLU A 163 -8.89 12.23 -13.40
C GLU A 163 -9.00 12.13 -14.93
N SER A 164 -8.42 13.09 -15.64
CA SER A 164 -8.43 13.12 -17.11
C SER A 164 -7.03 12.84 -17.69
N PRO A 165 -6.79 11.63 -18.25
CA PRO A 165 -5.43 11.21 -18.63
C PRO A 165 -4.83 12.07 -19.74
N LEU A 166 -5.66 12.56 -20.66
CA LEU A 166 -5.20 13.42 -21.76
C LEU A 166 -4.73 14.79 -21.24
N ASN A 167 -5.41 15.34 -20.22
CA ASN A 167 -5.02 16.59 -19.59
C ASN A 167 -3.73 16.42 -18.80
N THR A 168 -3.62 15.35 -18.01
CA THR A 168 -2.40 15.01 -17.26
C THR A 168 -1.20 14.88 -18.20
N LEU A 169 -1.37 14.19 -19.33
CA LEU A 169 -0.30 14.01 -20.32
C LEU A 169 0.07 15.33 -20.99
N HIS A 170 -0.90 16.19 -21.28
CA HIS A 170 -0.65 17.53 -21.81
C HIS A 170 0.15 18.40 -20.82
N GLN A 171 -0.23 18.40 -19.54
CA GLN A 171 0.48 19.13 -18.48
C GLN A 171 1.91 18.60 -18.31
N LEU A 172 2.12 17.29 -18.40
CA LEU A 172 3.42 16.68 -18.25
C LEU A 172 4.38 17.04 -19.39
N ILE A 173 3.89 17.10 -20.63
CA ILE A 173 4.71 17.47 -21.80
C ILE A 173 5.02 18.96 -21.82
N ASP A 174 4.05 19.79 -21.46
CA ASP A 174 4.19 21.25 -21.53
C ASP A 174 5.10 21.81 -20.42
N SER A 175 5.27 21.10 -19.30
CA SER A 175 6.04 21.58 -18.15
C SER A 175 7.27 20.71 -17.86
N PRO A 176 8.48 21.13 -18.31
CA PRO A 176 9.74 20.44 -18.04
C PRO A 176 10.01 20.12 -16.55
N PRO A 177 9.72 21.00 -15.58
CA PRO A 177 9.96 20.67 -14.17
C PRO A 177 9.03 19.55 -13.66
N CYS A 178 7.78 19.49 -14.11
CA CYS A 178 6.86 18.42 -13.73
C CYS A 178 7.29 17.09 -14.34
N LEU A 179 7.72 17.08 -15.61
CA LEU A 179 8.26 15.87 -16.24
C LEU A 179 9.49 15.33 -15.50
N LEU A 180 10.43 16.21 -15.14
CA LEU A 180 11.62 15.82 -14.40
C LEU A 180 11.25 15.24 -13.02
N LEU A 181 10.34 15.90 -12.30
CA LEU A 181 9.87 15.42 -10.99
C LEU A 181 9.15 14.08 -11.08
N ALA A 182 8.29 13.88 -12.09
CA ALA A 182 7.59 12.62 -12.32
C ALA A 182 8.56 11.48 -12.65
N LEU A 183 9.53 11.71 -13.53
CA LEU A 183 10.56 10.73 -13.86
C LEU A 183 11.43 10.40 -12.64
N ALA A 184 11.86 11.42 -11.89
CA ALA A 184 12.62 11.22 -10.66
C ALA A 184 11.82 10.41 -9.64
N PHE A 185 10.53 10.71 -9.48
CA PHE A 185 9.63 9.96 -8.61
C PHE A 185 9.50 8.50 -9.04
N CYS A 186 9.27 8.21 -10.32
CA CYS A 186 9.20 6.84 -10.85
C CYS A 186 10.49 6.05 -10.57
N VAL A 187 11.66 6.66 -10.81
CA VAL A 187 12.96 6.01 -10.56
C VAL A 187 13.16 5.74 -9.07
N LEU A 188 12.85 6.72 -8.21
CA LEU A 188 13.01 6.58 -6.75
C LEU A 188 12.10 5.49 -6.18
N VAL A 189 10.83 5.46 -6.59
CA VAL A 189 9.87 4.42 -6.15
C VAL A 189 10.31 3.04 -6.64
N CYS A 190 10.77 2.93 -7.90
CA CYS A 190 11.29 1.66 -8.42
C CYS A 190 12.49 1.15 -7.61
N VAL A 191 13.42 2.05 -7.27
CA VAL A 191 14.60 1.71 -6.47
C VAL A 191 14.20 1.30 -5.05
N LEU A 192 13.31 2.05 -4.39
CA LEU A 192 12.81 1.74 -3.05
C LEU A 192 12.12 0.37 -3.04
N HIS A 193 11.22 0.11 -3.99
CA HIS A 193 10.50 -1.16 -4.08
C HIS A 193 11.46 -2.34 -4.33
N ALA A 194 12.46 -2.16 -5.19
CA ALA A 194 13.46 -3.19 -5.44
C ALA A 194 14.26 -3.54 -4.18
N PHE A 195 14.65 -2.53 -3.38
CA PHE A 195 15.33 -2.77 -2.11
C PHE A 195 14.41 -3.43 -1.06
N ASN A 196 13.15 -3.02 -0.99
CA ASN A 196 12.16 -3.59 -0.07
C ASN A 196 11.91 -5.09 -0.31
N VAL A 197 11.72 -5.48 -1.58
CA VAL A 197 11.58 -6.90 -1.94
C VAL A 197 12.87 -7.67 -1.67
N LEU A 198 14.05 -7.07 -1.91
CA LEU A 198 15.32 -7.69 -1.59
C LEU A 198 15.49 -7.92 -0.08
N VAL A 199 15.06 -6.97 0.77
CA VAL A 199 15.07 -7.13 2.23
C VAL A 199 14.12 -8.25 2.67
N THR A 200 12.95 -8.36 2.04
CA THR A 200 12.01 -9.46 2.29
C THR A 200 12.66 -10.82 1.99
N TYR A 201 13.39 -10.90 0.87
CA TYR A 201 14.09 -12.11 0.47
C TYR A 201 15.28 -12.45 1.38
N LEU A 202 16.08 -11.46 1.79
CA LEU A 202 17.30 -11.68 2.57
C LEU A 202 17.07 -11.82 4.07
N VAL A 203 16.01 -11.21 4.62
CA VAL A 203 15.79 -11.13 6.07
C VAL A 203 14.41 -11.66 6.45
N SER A 204 13.33 -10.92 6.20
CA SER A 204 11.93 -11.37 6.34
C SER A 204 10.94 -10.25 5.96
N SER A 205 9.67 -10.60 5.79
CA SER A 205 8.58 -9.64 5.58
C SER A 205 8.38 -8.65 6.74
N VAL A 206 8.75 -9.04 7.97
CA VAL A 206 8.63 -8.17 9.14
C VAL A 206 9.56 -6.97 9.01
N TRP A 207 10.79 -7.17 8.53
CA TRP A 207 11.73 -6.08 8.31
C TRP A 207 11.33 -5.19 7.14
N HIS A 208 10.73 -5.77 6.10
CA HIS A 208 10.12 -4.97 5.03
C HIS A 208 9.01 -4.07 5.60
N ALA A 209 8.10 -4.61 6.41
CA ALA A 209 7.04 -3.81 7.01
C ALA A 209 7.58 -2.69 7.91
N VAL A 210 8.65 -2.95 8.67
CA VAL A 210 9.34 -1.93 9.46
C VAL A 210 9.92 -0.82 8.58
N LEU A 211 10.58 -1.17 7.46
CA LEU A 211 11.15 -0.18 6.54
C LEU A 211 10.08 0.65 5.82
N ASP A 212 8.94 0.06 5.46
CA ASP A 212 7.83 0.77 4.80
C ASP A 212 7.09 1.74 5.74
N THR A 213 7.33 1.63 7.05
CA THR A 213 6.71 2.50 8.06
C THR A 213 7.44 3.85 8.24
N PHE A 214 8.66 4.00 7.72
CA PHE A 214 9.51 5.19 7.86
C PHE A 214 9.69 5.93 6.52
#